data_AF-A0A0G1N3B0-F1
#
_entry.id   AF-A0A0G1N3B0-F1
#
_cell.length_a   1.000
_cell.length_b   1.000
_cell.length_c   1.000
_cell.angle_alpha   90.00
_cell.angle_beta   90.00
_cell.angle_gamma   90.00
#
_symmetry.space_group_name_H-M   'P 1'
#
loop_
_entity.id
_entity.type
_entity.pdbx_description
1 polymer ?
#
loop_
_entity_poly.entity_id
_entity_poly.type
_entity_poly.pdbx_seq_one_letter_code
_entity_poly.pdbx_strand_id
1 'polypeptide(L)'
;MNSPAQSLSTAKSKPALPQADMPVSLPNGDDLAMAALTGADEVMLPAATDESHATDSEPVESADDEELAKSNQLADTLNSLQGLIERHARKLEELEKEVREKRESLRSFFENDAQLGEAEAKAEVMATEMKARKSQLQSEPQVTSLKVQLAELAEQKKEIEETLSNHLVNYHQITNSTSFDTSEGDQWDFSIRAKIKARKH
;
A
#
# COMPACT_ATOMS: atom_id res chain seq x y z
N MET A 1 -26.57 52.42 55.71
CA MET A 1 -26.91 50.98 55.71
C MET A 1 -25.63 50.19 55.57
N ASN A 2 -25.49 49.15 56.39
CA ASN A 2 -24.36 48.24 56.66
C ASN A 2 -23.43 47.84 55.49
N SER A 3 -22.12 47.76 55.79
CA SER A 3 -21.15 46.81 55.21
C SER A 3 -21.35 45.38 55.80
N PRO A 4 -20.45 44.38 55.61
CA PRO A 4 -19.95 43.68 54.40
C PRO A 4 -20.16 42.13 54.50
N ALA A 5 -19.99 41.37 53.41
CA ALA A 5 -19.68 39.91 53.41
C ALA A 5 -19.28 39.49 51.98
N GLN A 6 -18.01 39.22 51.65
CA GLN A 6 -17.28 37.95 51.80
C GLN A 6 -18.11 36.68 51.55
N SER A 7 -17.77 35.93 50.49
CA SER A 7 -17.52 34.47 50.57
C SER A 7 -17.08 33.83 49.24
N LEU A 8 -15.99 33.07 49.36
CA LEU A 8 -15.73 31.72 48.78
C LEU A 8 -15.71 31.60 47.24
N SER A 9 -14.53 31.51 46.60
CA SER A 9 -13.64 30.32 46.56
C SER A 9 -14.36 29.02 46.21
N THR A 10 -14.18 28.56 44.97
CA THR A 10 -13.90 27.14 44.67
C THR A 10 -13.44 27.00 43.23
N ALA A 11 -12.15 26.70 43.08
CA ALA A 11 -11.55 26.20 41.86
C ALA A 11 -12.27 24.90 41.45
N LYS A 12 -12.79 24.84 40.22
CA LYS A 12 -13.34 23.61 39.67
C LYS A 12 -12.26 22.91 38.85
N SER A 13 -11.73 21.88 39.49
CA SER A 13 -10.73 20.94 39.00
C SER A 13 -11.16 20.29 37.70
N LYS A 14 -10.21 20.25 36.76
CA LYS A 14 -10.18 19.47 35.53
C LYS A 14 -10.36 17.98 35.86
N PRO A 15 -11.28 17.23 35.23
CA PRO A 15 -11.29 15.78 35.37
C PRO A 15 -10.19 15.19 34.49
N ALA A 16 -9.24 14.52 35.12
CA ALA A 16 -8.20 13.74 34.47
C ALA A 16 -8.81 12.48 33.85
N LEU A 17 -8.51 12.25 32.57
CA LEU A 17 -8.76 10.99 31.89
C LEU A 17 -7.94 9.87 32.57
N PRO A 18 -8.50 8.68 32.80
CA PRO A 18 -7.72 7.53 33.22
C PRO A 18 -6.85 7.03 32.05
N GLN A 19 -5.53 7.05 32.25
CA GLN A 19 -4.59 6.32 31.42
C GLN A 19 -4.80 4.82 31.67
N ALA A 20 -5.16 4.09 30.62
CA ALA A 20 -5.18 2.63 30.63
C ALA A 20 -3.84 2.14 30.10
N ASP A 21 -3.12 1.42 30.97
CA ASP A 21 -1.97 0.58 30.64
C ASP A 21 -2.36 -0.52 29.63
N MET A 22 -1.40 -0.84 28.76
CA MET A 22 -1.52 -1.74 27.59
C MET A 22 -1.81 -3.21 27.96
N PRO A 23 -2.19 -4.05 26.99
CA PRO A 23 -1.18 -5.02 26.54
C PRO A 23 -1.21 -5.41 25.05
N VAL A 24 0.01 -5.62 24.54
CA VAL A 24 0.43 -6.69 23.61
C VAL A 24 -0.08 -6.61 22.17
N SER A 25 0.86 -6.30 21.28
CA SER A 25 0.79 -6.56 19.84
C SER A 25 0.52 -8.04 19.60
N LEU A 26 -0.62 -8.37 18.99
CA LEU A 26 -0.90 -9.68 18.46
C LEU A 26 0.10 -9.99 17.33
N PRO A 27 0.75 -11.17 17.32
CA PRO A 27 1.56 -11.61 16.18
C PRO A 27 0.65 -11.86 14.97
N ASN A 28 1.12 -11.43 13.80
CA ASN A 28 0.43 -11.56 12.51
C ASN A 28 0.18 -13.04 12.18
N GLY A 29 -0.96 -13.32 11.55
CA GLY A 29 -1.45 -14.68 11.24
C GLY A 29 -0.58 -15.52 10.30
N ASP A 30 0.56 -15.01 9.82
CA ASP A 30 1.46 -15.71 8.92
C ASP A 30 2.50 -16.61 9.65
N ASP A 31 2.76 -16.38 10.94
CA ASP A 31 3.77 -17.15 11.70
C ASP A 31 3.27 -18.51 12.23
N LEU A 32 1.96 -18.77 12.17
CA LEU A 32 1.38 -20.04 12.65
C LEU A 32 1.44 -21.19 11.64
N ALA A 33 1.68 -20.90 10.35
CA ALA A 33 1.76 -21.93 9.32
C ALA A 33 3.13 -22.66 9.30
N MET A 34 4.19 -22.05 9.84
CA MET A 34 5.55 -22.63 9.85
C MET A 34 5.82 -23.54 11.06
N ALA A 35 5.01 -23.47 12.13
CA ALA A 35 5.23 -24.27 13.34
C ALA A 35 4.59 -25.68 13.29
N ALA A 36 3.76 -25.98 12.28
CA ALA A 36 3.03 -27.25 12.20
C ALA A 36 3.70 -28.31 11.31
N LEU A 37 4.82 -28.00 10.65
CA LEU A 37 5.50 -28.88 9.68
C LEU A 37 6.80 -29.53 10.20
N THR A 38 7.20 -29.28 11.45
CA THR A 38 8.44 -29.84 12.04
C THR A 38 8.22 -31.00 13.00
N GLY A 39 6.99 -31.55 13.08
CA GLY A 39 6.60 -32.54 14.09
C GLY A 39 6.31 -33.96 13.58
N ALA A 40 6.59 -34.30 12.33
CA ALA A 40 6.22 -35.59 11.77
C ALA A 40 7.34 -36.20 10.92
N ASP A 41 8.44 -36.63 11.56
CA ASP A 41 9.36 -37.59 10.96
C ASP A 41 10.11 -38.38 12.04
N GLU A 42 9.49 -39.47 12.51
CA GLU A 42 10.23 -40.57 13.12
C GLU A 42 9.48 -41.89 12.88
N VAL A 43 9.51 -42.37 11.64
CA VAL A 43 9.11 -43.74 11.29
C VAL A 43 10.38 -44.60 11.26
N MET A 44 10.59 -45.31 12.37
CA MET A 44 11.67 -46.27 12.56
C MET A 44 11.47 -47.50 11.67
N LEU A 45 12.30 -47.65 10.63
CA LEU A 45 12.43 -48.85 9.80
C LEU A 45 13.34 -49.88 10.50
N PRO A 46 12.93 -51.15 10.66
CA PRO A 46 13.82 -52.21 11.12
C PRO A 46 14.73 -52.71 9.98
N ALA A 47 16.00 -52.86 10.33
CA ALA A 47 17.08 -53.35 9.50
C ALA A 47 16.88 -54.81 9.04
N ALA A 48 17.35 -55.07 7.82
CA ALA A 48 17.40 -56.37 7.17
C ALA A 48 18.50 -57.29 7.74
N THR A 49 18.19 -58.58 7.80
CA THR A 49 19.11 -59.73 7.78
C THR A 49 18.49 -60.69 6.75
N ASP A 50 18.91 -60.68 5.50
CA ASP A 50 20.02 -61.47 4.94
C ASP A 50 19.95 -62.96 5.32
N GLU A 51 19.39 -63.79 4.43
CA GLU A 51 19.97 -65.07 4.07
C GLU A 51 19.58 -65.45 2.63
N SER A 52 20.62 -65.85 1.90
CA SER A 52 20.71 -66.21 0.49
C SER A 52 19.92 -67.47 0.10
N HIS A 53 19.19 -67.41 -1.02
CA HIS A 53 18.89 -68.59 -1.83
C HIS A 53 19.16 -68.29 -3.30
N ALA A 54 20.38 -68.61 -3.73
CA ALA A 54 20.76 -68.63 -5.13
C ALA A 54 20.41 -70.01 -5.71
N THR A 55 19.40 -70.05 -6.58
CA THR A 55 19.28 -71.11 -7.59
C THR A 55 19.46 -70.46 -8.95
N ASP A 56 20.66 -70.66 -9.45
CA ASP A 56 21.11 -70.49 -10.82
C ASP A 56 20.12 -71.13 -11.82
N SER A 57 19.58 -70.30 -12.70
CA SER A 57 18.81 -70.71 -13.89
C SER A 57 18.78 -69.51 -14.82
N GLU A 58 19.78 -69.37 -15.68
CA GLU A 58 19.70 -68.43 -16.80
C GLU A 58 18.95 -69.08 -17.98
N PRO A 59 17.78 -68.55 -18.40
CA PRO A 59 17.35 -68.68 -19.77
C PRO A 59 17.92 -67.51 -20.58
N VAL A 60 18.37 -67.82 -21.78
CA VAL A 60 18.84 -66.88 -22.79
C VAL A 60 17.64 -66.00 -23.19
N GLU A 61 17.51 -64.82 -22.58
CA GLU A 61 16.49 -63.83 -22.98
C GLU A 61 16.96 -63.10 -24.25
N SER A 62 16.18 -63.30 -25.32
CA SER A 62 16.26 -62.53 -26.55
C SER A 62 16.01 -61.05 -26.28
N ALA A 63 16.76 -60.17 -26.94
CA ALA A 63 16.63 -58.71 -26.84
C ALA A 63 15.19 -58.19 -27.06
N ASP A 64 14.33 -58.97 -27.71
CA ASP A 64 12.92 -58.66 -27.94
C ASP A 64 12.05 -58.71 -26.65
N ASP A 65 12.38 -59.57 -25.68
CA ASP A 65 11.62 -59.68 -24.42
C ASP A 65 11.91 -58.51 -23.47
N GLU A 66 13.16 -58.03 -23.46
CA GLU A 66 13.54 -56.82 -22.73
C GLU A 66 12.83 -55.57 -23.28
N GLU A 67 12.69 -55.44 -24.60
CA GLU A 67 11.98 -54.29 -25.19
C GLU A 67 10.47 -54.34 -24.90
N LEU A 68 9.86 -55.53 -24.92
CA LEU A 68 8.45 -55.71 -24.54
C LEU A 68 8.21 -55.39 -23.06
N ALA A 69 9.12 -55.80 -22.17
CA ALA A 69 9.04 -55.47 -20.74
C ALA A 69 9.16 -53.96 -20.49
N LYS A 70 10.11 -53.28 -21.17
CA LYS A 70 10.28 -51.81 -21.10
C LYS A 70 9.05 -51.08 -21.64
N SER A 71 8.45 -51.57 -22.72
CA SER A 71 7.21 -51.03 -23.30
C SER A 71 6.01 -51.17 -22.36
N ASN A 72 5.83 -52.33 -21.73
CA ASN A 72 4.77 -52.54 -20.73
C ASN A 72 4.96 -51.65 -19.50
N GLN A 73 6.19 -51.50 -18.98
CA GLN A 73 6.47 -50.57 -17.88
C GLN A 73 6.17 -49.11 -18.24
N LEU A 74 6.47 -48.71 -19.49
CA LEU A 74 6.13 -47.38 -19.99
C LEU A 74 4.60 -47.19 -20.11
N ALA A 75 3.87 -48.20 -20.57
CA ALA A 75 2.41 -48.16 -20.64
C ALA A 75 1.77 -48.06 -19.25
N ASP A 76 2.26 -48.82 -18.26
CA ASP A 76 1.76 -48.78 -16.89
C ASP A 76 2.04 -47.44 -16.21
N THR A 77 3.21 -46.86 -16.43
CA THR A 77 3.56 -45.52 -15.91
C THR A 77 2.71 -44.42 -16.56
N LEU A 78 2.44 -44.50 -17.86
CA LEU A 78 1.55 -43.57 -18.56
C LEU A 78 0.10 -43.67 -18.03
N ASN A 79 -0.40 -44.89 -17.83
CA ASN A 79 -1.75 -45.10 -17.27
C ASN A 79 -1.87 -44.57 -15.84
N SER A 80 -0.84 -44.80 -15.00
CA SER A 80 -0.77 -44.26 -13.64
C SER A 80 -0.76 -42.73 -13.64
N LEU A 81 0.05 -42.12 -14.50
CA LEU A 81 0.15 -40.67 -14.64
C LEU A 81 -1.17 -40.08 -15.14
N GLN A 82 -1.82 -40.70 -16.12
CA GLN A 82 -3.13 -40.26 -16.60
C GLN A 82 -4.18 -40.28 -15.48
N GLY A 83 -4.23 -41.35 -14.67
CA GLY A 83 -5.14 -41.43 -13.53
C GLY A 83 -4.85 -40.39 -12.43
N LEU A 84 -3.59 -39.96 -12.28
CA LEU A 84 -3.21 -38.87 -11.38
C LEU A 84 -3.64 -37.51 -11.93
N ILE A 85 -3.39 -37.26 -13.22
CA ILE A 85 -3.79 -36.04 -13.92
C ILE A 85 -5.32 -35.88 -13.86
N GLU A 86 -6.09 -36.93 -14.15
CA GLU A 86 -7.55 -36.87 -14.10
C GLU A 86 -8.08 -36.57 -12.69
N ARG A 87 -7.48 -37.17 -11.65
CA ARG A 87 -7.85 -36.85 -10.26
C ARG A 87 -7.53 -35.40 -9.90
N HIS A 88 -6.36 -34.89 -10.28
CA HIS A 88 -5.99 -33.51 -10.01
C HIS A 88 -6.83 -32.51 -10.81
N ALA A 89 -7.15 -32.80 -12.07
CA ALA A 89 -8.02 -31.96 -12.88
C ALA A 89 -9.42 -31.84 -12.24
N ARG A 90 -10.02 -32.96 -11.84
CA ARG A 90 -11.32 -32.94 -11.13
C ARG A 90 -11.25 -32.19 -9.80
N LYS A 91 -10.16 -32.37 -9.04
CA LYS A 91 -9.99 -31.67 -7.77
C LYS A 91 -9.82 -30.16 -7.96
N LEU A 92 -9.16 -29.75 -9.04
CA LEU A 92 -8.99 -28.35 -9.41
C LEU A 92 -10.34 -27.72 -9.77
N GLU A 93 -11.18 -28.40 -10.57
CA GLU A 93 -12.54 -27.92 -10.87
C GLU A 93 -13.41 -27.77 -9.61
N GLU A 94 -13.32 -28.74 -8.69
CA GLU A 94 -14.03 -28.67 -7.40
C GLU A 94 -13.55 -27.48 -6.55
N LEU A 95 -12.23 -27.29 -6.45
CA LEU A 95 -11.63 -26.16 -5.73
C LEU A 95 -12.01 -24.82 -6.36
N GLU A 96 -12.03 -24.70 -7.68
CA GLU A 96 -12.45 -23.48 -8.37
C GLU A 96 -13.91 -23.14 -8.06
N LYS A 97 -14.78 -24.15 -8.04
CA LYS A 97 -16.18 -23.99 -7.67
C LYS A 97 -16.32 -23.54 -6.22
N GLU A 98 -15.64 -24.19 -5.29
CA GLU A 98 -15.63 -23.81 -3.87
C GLU A 98 -15.12 -22.38 -3.67
N VAL A 99 -14.03 -21.99 -4.34
CA VAL A 99 -13.50 -20.61 -4.28
C VAL A 99 -14.54 -19.61 -4.75
N ARG A 100 -15.27 -19.92 -5.83
CA ARG A 100 -16.32 -19.03 -6.36
C ARG A 100 -17.48 -18.90 -5.37
N GLU A 101 -17.98 -20.01 -4.84
CA GLU A 101 -19.05 -20.02 -3.84
C GLU A 101 -18.64 -19.26 -2.58
N LYS A 102 -17.42 -19.47 -2.08
CA LYS A 102 -16.91 -18.75 -0.90
C LYS A 102 -16.78 -17.25 -1.16
N ARG A 103 -16.28 -16.84 -2.33
CA ARG A 103 -16.23 -15.41 -2.71
C ARG A 103 -17.61 -14.77 -2.78
N GLU A 104 -18.59 -15.46 -3.36
CA GLU A 104 -19.97 -14.99 -3.42
C GLU A 104 -20.60 -14.91 -2.03
N SER A 105 -20.38 -15.90 -1.18
CA SER A 105 -20.85 -15.88 0.21
C SER A 105 -20.23 -14.73 1.02
N LEU A 106 -18.94 -14.45 0.80
CA LEU A 106 -18.24 -13.35 1.44
C LEU A 106 -18.80 -12.00 0.97
N ARG A 107 -19.02 -11.85 -0.34
CA ARG A 107 -19.64 -10.66 -0.91
C ARG A 107 -21.05 -10.43 -0.35
N SER A 108 -21.85 -11.50 -0.30
CA SER A 108 -23.21 -11.45 0.24
C SER A 108 -23.23 -11.09 1.72
N PHE A 109 -22.24 -11.54 2.51
CA PHE A 109 -22.12 -11.15 3.91
C PHE A 109 -21.95 -9.63 4.07
N PHE A 110 -21.10 -9.01 3.25
CA PHE A 110 -20.91 -7.56 3.29
C PHE A 110 -22.09 -6.77 2.71
N GLU A 111 -22.70 -7.24 1.63
CA GLU A 111 -23.87 -6.58 1.01
C GLU A 111 -25.11 -6.62 1.92
N ASN A 112 -25.24 -7.66 2.76
CA ASN A 112 -26.35 -7.80 3.71
C ASN A 112 -26.07 -7.14 5.07
N ASP A 113 -24.86 -6.63 5.30
CA ASP A 113 -24.56 -5.93 6.55
C ASP A 113 -25.21 -4.54 6.56
N ALA A 114 -26.31 -4.43 7.29
CA ALA A 114 -27.06 -3.19 7.41
C ALA A 114 -26.25 -2.07 8.08
N GLN A 115 -25.31 -2.38 8.97
CA GLN A 115 -24.50 -1.36 9.65
C GLN A 115 -23.48 -0.75 8.69
N LEU A 116 -22.86 -1.57 7.83
CA LEU A 116 -21.96 -1.14 6.77
C LEU A 116 -22.69 -0.29 5.73
N GLY A 117 -23.84 -0.75 5.25
CA GLY A 117 -24.67 0.03 4.32
C GLY A 117 -25.13 1.37 4.91
N GLU A 118 -25.52 1.41 6.19
CA GLU A 118 -25.84 2.67 6.87
C GLU A 118 -24.62 3.60 7.02
N ALA A 119 -23.44 3.04 7.30
CA ALA A 119 -22.21 3.81 7.45
C ALA A 119 -21.77 4.40 6.09
N GLU A 120 -21.86 3.64 5.01
CA GLU A 120 -21.58 4.11 3.65
C GLU A 120 -22.55 5.21 3.22
N ALA A 121 -23.86 5.03 3.46
CA ALA A 121 -24.86 6.05 3.17
C ALA A 121 -24.60 7.35 3.97
N LYS A 122 -24.27 7.25 5.27
CA LYS A 122 -23.89 8.41 6.09
C LYS A 122 -22.62 9.08 5.57
N ALA A 123 -21.62 8.31 5.13
CA ALA A 123 -20.40 8.85 4.57
C ALA A 123 -20.64 9.59 3.25
N GLU A 124 -21.50 9.05 2.38
CA GLU A 124 -21.88 9.70 1.13
C GLU A 124 -22.61 11.03 1.39
N VAL A 125 -23.59 11.04 2.30
CA VAL A 125 -24.29 12.28 2.71
C VAL A 125 -23.29 13.31 3.23
N MET A 126 -22.42 12.93 4.17
CA MET A 126 -21.39 13.84 4.70
C MET A 126 -20.44 14.34 3.62
N ALA A 127 -20.05 13.50 2.65
CA ALA A 127 -19.20 13.91 1.53
C ALA A 127 -19.89 14.94 0.63
N THR A 128 -21.17 14.75 0.34
CA THR A 128 -21.96 15.73 -0.44
C THR A 128 -22.13 17.05 0.32
N GLU A 129 -22.42 17.01 1.62
CA GLU A 129 -22.54 18.19 2.48
C GLU A 129 -21.22 18.95 2.59
N MET A 130 -20.10 18.26 2.78
CA MET A 130 -18.77 18.88 2.79
C MET A 130 -18.47 19.58 1.46
N LYS A 131 -18.81 18.94 0.34
CA LYS A 131 -18.61 19.53 -0.99
C LYS A 131 -19.50 20.76 -1.19
N ALA A 132 -20.76 20.69 -0.78
CA ALA A 132 -21.69 21.82 -0.82
C ALA A 132 -21.19 22.99 0.05
N ARG A 133 -20.77 22.73 1.29
CA ARG A 133 -20.24 23.76 2.19
C ARG A 133 -18.93 24.36 1.67
N LYS A 134 -18.02 23.56 1.11
CA LYS A 134 -16.80 24.06 0.45
C LYS A 134 -17.13 24.98 -0.73
N SER A 135 -18.08 24.59 -1.58
CA SER A 135 -18.55 25.42 -2.69
C SER A 135 -19.14 26.74 -2.19
N GLN A 136 -19.97 26.69 -1.15
CA GLN A 136 -20.56 27.88 -0.54
C GLN A 136 -19.48 28.81 0.04
N LEU A 137 -18.53 28.27 0.81
CA LEU A 137 -17.41 29.03 1.37
C LEU A 137 -16.57 29.68 0.25
N GLN A 138 -16.35 28.99 -0.87
CA GLN A 138 -15.61 29.55 -2.00
C GLN A 138 -16.34 30.70 -2.68
N SER A 139 -17.67 30.72 -2.61
CA SER A 139 -18.51 31.82 -3.11
C SER A 139 -18.73 32.94 -2.10
N GLU A 140 -18.31 32.76 -0.84
CA GLU A 140 -18.45 33.82 0.17
C GLU A 140 -17.63 35.05 -0.26
N PRO A 141 -18.17 36.27 -0.09
CA PRO A 141 -17.52 37.51 -0.56
C PRO A 141 -16.12 37.70 0.02
N GLN A 142 -15.88 37.26 1.27
CA GLN A 142 -14.57 37.34 1.91
C GLN A 142 -13.52 36.48 1.19
N VAL A 143 -13.87 35.24 0.82
CA VAL A 143 -12.96 34.34 0.10
C VAL A 143 -12.70 34.83 -1.32
N THR A 144 -13.73 35.37 -1.98
CA THR A 144 -13.58 35.96 -3.31
C THR A 144 -12.67 37.20 -3.26
N SER A 145 -12.86 38.07 -2.26
CA SER A 145 -12.00 39.24 -2.04
C SER A 145 -10.54 38.84 -1.79
N LEU A 146 -10.30 37.82 -0.96
CA LEU A 146 -8.96 37.29 -0.73
C LEU A 146 -8.32 36.70 -2.00
N LYS A 147 -9.10 36.03 -2.86
CA LYS A 147 -8.59 35.52 -4.15
C LYS A 147 -8.18 36.65 -5.09
N VAL A 148 -8.96 37.73 -5.14
CA VAL A 148 -8.62 38.91 -5.95
C VAL A 148 -7.35 39.58 -5.42
N GLN A 149 -7.25 39.79 -4.10
CA GLN A 149 -6.05 40.33 -3.47
C GLN A 149 -4.82 39.45 -3.71
N LEU A 150 -4.98 38.12 -3.65
CA LEU A 150 -3.89 37.18 -3.91
C LEU A 150 -3.43 37.26 -5.37
N ALA A 151 -4.37 37.39 -6.31
CA ALA A 151 -4.05 37.56 -7.73
C ALA A 151 -3.32 38.89 -7.99
N GLU A 152 -3.80 39.98 -7.40
CA GLU A 152 -3.17 41.31 -7.49
C GLU A 152 -1.75 41.30 -6.90
N LEU A 153 -1.56 40.73 -5.71
CA LEU A 153 -0.24 40.60 -5.11
C LEU A 153 0.70 39.72 -5.95
N ALA A 154 0.18 38.68 -6.59
CA ALA A 154 0.97 37.83 -7.48
C ALA A 154 1.40 38.58 -8.75
N GLU A 155 0.54 39.43 -9.30
CA GLU A 155 0.84 40.30 -10.44
C GLU A 155 1.87 41.36 -10.07
N GLN A 156 1.66 42.09 -8.96
CA GLN A 156 2.62 43.06 -8.42
C GLN A 156 4.00 42.42 -8.16
N LYS A 157 4.02 41.22 -7.57
CA LYS A 157 5.27 40.47 -7.37
C LYS A 157 5.98 40.23 -8.70
N LYS A 158 5.27 39.79 -9.73
CA LYS A 158 5.86 39.49 -11.04
C LYS A 158 6.40 40.75 -11.71
N GLU A 159 5.69 41.87 -11.64
CA GLU A 159 6.15 43.16 -12.17
C GLU A 159 7.43 43.65 -11.46
N ILE A 160 7.48 43.53 -10.13
CA ILE A 160 8.66 43.87 -9.34
C ILE A 160 9.82 42.94 -9.69
N GLU A 161 9.59 41.64 -9.82
CA GLU A 161 10.62 40.68 -10.21
C GLU A 161 11.20 40.97 -11.61
N GLU A 162 10.35 41.33 -12.58
CA GLU A 162 10.80 41.70 -13.93
C GLU A 162 11.59 43.00 -13.92
N THR A 163 11.12 44.01 -13.18
CA THR A 163 11.82 45.29 -13.01
C THR A 163 13.18 45.08 -12.31
N LEU A 164 13.21 44.28 -11.25
CA LEU A 164 14.42 43.93 -10.52
C LEU A 164 15.39 43.18 -11.43
N SER A 165 14.93 42.19 -12.20
CA SER A 165 15.76 41.46 -13.16
C SER A 165 16.40 42.42 -14.17
N ASN A 166 15.64 43.37 -14.72
CA ASN A 166 16.18 44.38 -15.63
C ASN A 166 17.26 45.25 -14.95
N HIS A 167 17.02 45.69 -13.72
CA HIS A 167 18.00 46.46 -12.95
C HIS A 167 19.27 45.65 -12.63
N LEU A 168 19.14 44.37 -12.27
CA LEU A 168 20.28 43.49 -11.97
C LEU A 168 21.14 43.22 -13.21
N VAL A 169 20.50 43.06 -14.38
CA VAL A 169 21.22 42.95 -15.66
C VAL A 169 21.99 44.23 -15.96
N ASN A 170 21.35 45.39 -15.83
CA ASN A 170 22.00 46.69 -16.04
C ASN A 170 23.15 46.92 -15.05
N TYR A 171 22.96 46.56 -13.78
CA TYR A 171 24.00 46.65 -12.75
C TYR A 171 25.22 45.83 -13.15
N HIS A 172 25.02 44.56 -13.51
CA HIS A 172 26.10 43.69 -13.98
C HIS A 172 26.80 44.24 -15.22
N GLN A 173 26.08 44.85 -16.18
CA GLN A 173 26.70 45.47 -17.36
C GLN A 173 27.63 46.64 -17.00
N ILE A 174 27.34 47.37 -15.93
CA ILE A 174 28.12 48.54 -15.52
C ILE A 174 29.28 48.14 -14.60
N THR A 175 29.03 47.26 -13.63
CA THR A 175 29.99 46.93 -12.56
C THR A 175 30.74 45.63 -12.82
N ASN A 176 30.25 44.77 -13.72
CA ASN A 176 30.67 43.37 -13.88
C ASN A 176 30.62 42.56 -12.56
N SER A 177 29.83 43.02 -11.59
CA SER A 177 29.61 42.32 -10.33
C SER A 177 28.27 41.57 -10.35
N THR A 178 28.25 40.36 -9.80
CA THR A 178 27.06 39.54 -9.57
C THR A 178 26.58 39.58 -8.12
N SER A 179 27.13 40.50 -7.32
CA SER A 179 26.76 40.72 -5.93
C SER A 179 26.49 42.21 -5.69
N PHE A 180 25.52 42.50 -4.82
CA PHE A 180 25.23 43.86 -4.37
C PHE A 180 24.96 43.88 -2.87
N ASP A 181 25.32 44.98 -2.21
CA ASP A 181 25.07 45.17 -0.79
C ASP A 181 23.71 45.83 -0.59
N THR A 182 22.95 45.31 0.37
CA THR A 182 21.71 45.92 0.81
C THR A 182 21.99 47.04 1.81
N SER A 183 21.05 47.97 1.96
CA SER A 183 21.13 49.04 2.96
C SER A 183 21.19 48.52 4.41
N GLU A 184 20.85 47.26 4.63
CA GLU A 184 20.90 46.58 5.92
C GLU A 184 22.30 45.96 6.21
N GLY A 185 23.22 46.04 5.24
CA GLY A 185 24.57 45.52 5.36
C GLY A 185 24.75 44.07 4.90
N ASP A 186 23.68 43.43 4.39
CA ASP A 186 23.76 42.08 3.83
C ASP A 186 24.18 42.13 2.36
N GLN A 187 25.13 41.28 1.98
CA GLN A 187 25.53 41.07 0.58
C GLN A 187 24.65 40.00 -0.07
N TRP A 188 24.03 40.34 -1.19
CA TRP A 188 23.16 39.45 -1.96
C TRP A 188 23.78 39.11 -3.30
N ASP A 189 23.84 37.82 -3.61
CA ASP A 189 24.32 37.30 -4.90
C ASP A 189 23.15 37.00 -5.84
N PHE A 190 23.30 37.31 -7.12
CA PHE A 190 22.31 37.01 -8.15
C PHE A 190 22.94 36.35 -9.38
N SER A 191 22.14 35.60 -10.15
CA SER A 191 22.58 34.92 -11.36
C SER A 191 21.77 35.36 -12.57
N ILE A 192 22.47 35.75 -13.65
CA ILE A 192 21.83 36.11 -14.92
C ILE A 192 21.78 34.85 -15.80
N ARG A 193 20.58 34.35 -16.09
CA ARG A 193 20.38 33.19 -16.96
C ARG A 193 19.73 33.63 -18.28
N ALA A 194 20.51 33.67 -19.36
CA ALA A 194 19.97 33.79 -20.72
C ALA A 194 19.68 32.40 -21.29
N LYS A 195 18.51 32.22 -21.93
CA LYS A 195 18.17 30.99 -22.68
C LYS A 195 17.93 31.31 -24.14
N ILE A 196 18.61 30.60 -25.04
CA ILE A 196 18.39 30.70 -26.49
C ILE A 196 17.14 29.90 -26.84
N LYS A 197 16.18 30.49 -27.56
CA LYS A 197 15.04 29.77 -28.10
C LYS A 197 15.41 29.15 -29.45
N ALA A 198 14.95 27.92 -29.69
CA ALA A 198 15.20 27.20 -30.94
C ALA A 198 14.70 27.99 -32.15
N ARG A 199 15.50 27.99 -33.22
CA ARG A 199 15.21 28.69 -34.47
C ARG A 199 14.00 28.02 -35.13
N LYS A 200 12.91 28.77 -35.34
CA LYS A 200 11.73 28.28 -36.09
C LYS A 200 12.13 28.20 -37.57
N HIS A 201 12.06 27.00 -38.14
CA HIS A 201 12.33 26.73 -39.56
C HIS A 201 11.05 26.87 -40.39
#